data_AF-A0A2U1CS49-F1
#
_entry.id   AF-A0A2U1CS49-F1
#
_cell.length_a   1.000
_cell.length_b   1.000
_cell.length_c   1.000
_cell.angle_alpha   90.00
_cell.angle_beta   90.00
_cell.angle_gamma   90.00
#
_symmetry.space_group_name_H-M   'P 1'
#
loop_
_entity.id
_entity.type
_entity.pdbx_description
1 polymer ?
#
loop_
_entity_poly.entity_id
_entity_poly.type
_entity_poly.pdbx_seq_one_letter_code
_entity_poly.pdbx_strand_id
1 'polypeptide(L)'
;MNSYELKKAAIDKLRATTGKKLPSTAVMLDICRAIGRHPKGGLTPAQILRDYVGIKNEAPTNAVAAPYRPTFREMESRPHPRMADIQRAQPPMMTPTGTGNWNQYSQYMLDNGRSR
;
A
#
# COMPACT_ATOMS: atom_id res chain seq x y z
N MET A 1 -8.85 -32.71 -2.49
CA MET A 1 -8.63 -33.53 -1.28
C MET A 1 -9.64 -33.17 -0.23
N ASN A 2 -10.39 -34.16 0.27
CA ASN A 2 -11.45 -33.95 1.25
C ASN A 2 -10.88 -33.75 2.67
N SER A 3 -11.66 -33.12 3.57
CA SER A 3 -11.27 -32.85 4.96
C SER A 3 -10.89 -34.13 5.74
N TYR A 4 -11.63 -35.22 5.49
CA TYR A 4 -11.36 -36.52 6.09
C TYR A 4 -10.00 -37.10 5.65
N GLU A 5 -9.73 -37.07 4.34
CA GLU A 5 -8.47 -37.55 3.76
C GLU A 5 -7.28 -36.76 4.28
N LEU A 6 -7.44 -35.44 4.41
CA LEU A 6 -6.40 -34.54 4.92
C LEU A 6 -6.02 -34.88 6.36
N LYS A 7 -7.01 -35.12 7.23
CA LYS A 7 -6.75 -35.53 8.61
C LYS A 7 -6.04 -36.88 8.67
N LYS A 8 -6.51 -37.87 7.90
CA LYS A 8 -5.90 -39.20 7.87
C LYS A 8 -4.43 -39.12 7.42
N ALA A 9 -4.16 -38.45 6.30
CA ALA A 9 -2.80 -38.29 5.79
C ALA A 9 -1.88 -37.55 6.78
N ALA A 10 -2.40 -36.52 7.46
CA ALA A 10 -1.62 -35.80 8.47
C ALA A 10 -1.32 -36.66 9.70
N ILE A 11 -2.26 -37.47 10.18
CA ILE A 11 -2.06 -38.41 11.31
C ILE A 11 -1.04 -39.49 10.93
N ASP A 12 -1.15 -40.06 9.73
CA ASP A 12 -0.23 -41.08 9.24
C ASP A 12 1.20 -40.52 9.13
N LYS A 13 1.35 -39.30 8.60
CA LYS A 13 2.64 -38.60 8.52
C LYS A 13 3.19 -38.23 9.90
N LEU A 14 2.34 -37.79 10.83
CA LEU A 14 2.74 -37.49 12.20
C LEU A 14 3.26 -38.74 12.91
N ARG A 15 2.59 -39.87 12.73
CA ARG A 15 3.02 -41.18 13.25
C ARG A 15 4.38 -41.58 12.69
N ALA A 16 4.60 -41.39 11.39
CA ALA A 16 5.87 -41.73 10.74
C ALA A 16 7.04 -40.85 11.21
N THR A 17 6.79 -39.56 11.47
CA THR A 17 7.85 -38.57 11.78
C THR A 17 8.16 -38.45 13.27
N THR A 18 7.13 -38.53 14.13
CA THR A 18 7.26 -38.27 15.58
C THR A 18 6.90 -39.47 16.44
N GLY A 19 6.35 -40.55 15.86
CA GLY A 19 5.88 -41.72 16.61
C GLY A 19 4.57 -41.52 17.38
N LYS A 20 4.03 -40.30 17.44
CA LYS A 20 2.79 -39.98 18.16
C LYS A 20 1.58 -40.56 17.43
N LYS A 21 0.72 -41.28 18.16
CA LYS A 21 -0.55 -41.80 17.64
C LYS A 21 -1.71 -40.92 18.13
N LEU A 22 -2.46 -40.36 17.18
CA LEU A 22 -3.70 -39.65 17.44
C LEU A 22 -4.90 -40.49 16.97
N PRO A 23 -6.06 -40.39 17.63
CA PRO A 23 -7.28 -41.06 17.18
C PRO A 23 -7.78 -40.43 15.88
N SER A 24 -8.43 -41.24 15.03
CA SER A 24 -9.01 -40.79 13.75
C SER A 24 -10.14 -39.76 13.91
N THR A 25 -10.74 -39.71 15.10
CA THR A 25 -11.77 -38.74 15.50
C THR A 25 -11.21 -37.38 15.92
N ALA A 26 -9.88 -37.23 16.01
CA ALA A 26 -9.23 -36.00 16.44
C ALA A 26 -9.64 -34.80 15.57
N VAL A 27 -9.84 -33.66 16.24
CA VAL A 27 -10.14 -32.39 15.57
C VAL A 27 -8.87 -31.87 14.89
N MET A 28 -9.01 -31.17 13.76
CA MET A 28 -7.86 -30.62 13.02
C MET A 28 -6.95 -29.73 13.90
N LEU A 29 -7.52 -29.01 14.86
CA LEU A 29 -6.79 -28.20 15.83
C LEU A 29 -5.83 -29.02 16.69
N ASP A 30 -6.28 -30.19 17.17
CA ASP A 30 -5.45 -31.06 18.01
C ASP A 30 -4.32 -31.70 17.20
N ILE A 31 -4.59 -32.04 15.94
CA ILE A 31 -3.57 -32.52 15.01
C ILE A 31 -2.53 -31.41 14.76
N CYS A 32 -2.95 -30.17 14.54
CA CYS A 32 -2.04 -29.02 14.39
C CYS A 32 -1.18 -28.81 15.63
N ARG A 33 -1.78 -28.87 16.83
CA ARG A 33 -1.06 -28.78 18.11
C ARG A 33 -0.03 -29.89 18.27
N ALA A 34 -0.35 -31.12 17.89
CA ALA A 34 0.57 -32.25 17.96
C ALA A 34 1.75 -32.12 16.98
N ILE A 35 1.52 -31.47 15.84
CA ILE A 35 2.57 -31.06 14.89
C ILE A 35 3.43 -29.91 15.43
N GLY A 36 2.96 -29.19 16.47
CA GLY A 36 3.63 -28.02 17.03
C GLY A 36 3.36 -26.74 16.24
N ARG A 37 2.35 -26.73 15.36
CA ARG A 37 1.92 -25.57 14.57
C ARG A 37 0.61 -25.04 15.11
N HIS A 38 0.53 -23.73 15.35
CA HIS A 38 -0.69 -23.07 15.80
C HIS A 38 -1.22 -22.15 14.70
N PRO A 39 -2.55 -22.05 14.49
CA PRO A 39 -3.11 -20.99 13.67
C PRO A 39 -2.77 -19.64 14.31
N LYS A 40 -1.80 -18.94 13.72
CA LYS A 40 -1.43 -17.55 14.01
C LYS A 40 -1.46 -16.79 12.69
N GLY A 41 -1.92 -15.54 12.69
CA GLY A 41 -1.94 -14.69 11.49
C GLY A 41 -2.95 -15.08 10.39
N GLY A 42 -4.10 -15.66 10.76
CA GLY A 42 -5.18 -15.95 9.80
C GLY A 42 -5.05 -17.28 9.04
N LEU A 43 -4.02 -18.09 9.33
CA LEU A 43 -3.90 -19.44 8.79
C LEU A 43 -4.98 -20.36 9.38
N THR A 44 -5.75 -21.00 8.51
CA THR A 44 -6.74 -22.00 8.92
C THR A 44 -6.06 -23.33 9.27
N PRO A 45 -6.61 -24.14 10.19
CA PRO A 45 -6.09 -25.48 10.49
C PRO A 45 -5.95 -26.37 9.25
N ALA A 46 -6.88 -26.23 8.30
CA ALA A 46 -6.81 -26.96 7.04
C ALA A 46 -5.60 -26.58 6.17
N GLN A 47 -5.21 -25.30 6.15
CA GLN A 47 -3.99 -24.86 5.45
C GLN A 47 -2.74 -25.42 6.13
N ILE A 48 -2.66 -25.36 7.46
CA ILE A 48 -1.53 -25.92 8.23
C ILE A 48 -1.35 -27.40 7.94
N LEU A 49 -2.44 -28.18 7.92
CA LEU A 49 -2.39 -29.60 7.60
C LEU A 49 -2.00 -29.85 6.14
N ARG A 50 -2.46 -29.04 5.18
CA ARG A 50 -2.04 -29.16 3.78
C ARG A 50 -0.55 -28.92 3.61
N ASP A 51 -0.03 -27.86 4.23
CA ASP A 51 1.39 -27.54 4.22
C ASP A 51 2.21 -28.67 4.87
N TYR A 52 1.72 -29.21 6.00
CA TYR A 52 2.37 -30.32 6.69
C TYR A 52 2.39 -31.59 5.85
N VAL A 53 1.29 -31.94 5.17
CA VAL A 53 1.23 -33.11 4.27
C VAL A 53 2.11 -32.88 3.03
N GLY A 54 2.27 -31.63 2.58
CA GLY A 54 3.07 -31.26 1.41
C GLY A 54 2.22 -31.00 0.17
N ILE A 55 0.92 -30.72 0.35
CA ILE A 55 0.01 -30.37 -0.73
C ILE A 55 0.26 -28.90 -1.05
N LYS A 56 1.09 -28.65 -2.06
CA LYS A 56 1.21 -27.31 -2.63
C LYS A 56 -0.13 -26.99 -3.28
N ASN A 57 -0.78 -25.91 -2.86
CA ASN A 57 -1.84 -25.34 -3.68
C ASN A 57 -1.12 -24.85 -4.93
N GLU A 58 -1.30 -25.57 -6.05
CA GLU A 58 -0.84 -25.09 -7.34
C GLU A 58 -1.37 -23.67 -7.51
N ALA A 59 -0.48 -22.73 -7.87
CA ALA A 59 -0.93 -21.38 -8.19
C ALA A 59 -2.05 -21.50 -9.22
N PRO A 60 -3.17 -20.78 -9.07
CA PRO A 60 -4.24 -20.86 -10.06
C PRO A 60 -3.60 -20.60 -11.42
N THR A 61 -3.83 -21.50 -12.39
CA THR A 61 -3.22 -21.48 -13.73
C THR A 61 -3.41 -20.12 -14.43
N ASN A 62 -4.36 -19.33 -13.96
CA ASN A 62 -4.72 -18.00 -14.43
C ASN A 62 -4.18 -16.85 -13.56
N ALA A 63 -3.12 -17.05 -12.76
CA ALA A 63 -2.41 -15.94 -12.12
C ALA A 63 -1.70 -15.10 -13.20
N VAL A 64 -2.46 -14.25 -13.88
CA VAL A 64 -1.95 -13.29 -14.85
C VAL A 64 -0.97 -12.40 -14.12
N ALA A 65 0.28 -12.40 -14.55
CA ALA A 65 1.29 -11.47 -14.06
C ALA A 65 0.72 -10.05 -14.16
N ALA A 66 0.73 -9.31 -13.05
CA ALA A 66 0.24 -7.94 -13.06
C ALA A 66 1.00 -7.15 -14.15
N PRO A 67 0.29 -6.35 -14.98
CA PRO A 67 0.95 -5.54 -15.99
C PRO A 67 1.97 -4.60 -15.33
N TYR A 68 3.08 -4.34 -16.03
CA TYR A 68 4.13 -3.44 -15.55
C TYR A 68 3.55 -2.09 -15.16
N ARG A 69 3.74 -1.68 -13.90
CA ARG A 69 3.43 -0.35 -13.42
C ARG A 69 4.73 0.45 -13.35
N PRO A 70 4.86 1.58 -14.07
CA PRO A 70 6.05 2.42 -13.95
C PRO A 70 6.19 2.91 -12.50
N THR A 71 7.43 3.14 -12.08
CA THR A 71 7.75 3.75 -10.78
C THR A 71 7.01 5.08 -10.63
N PHE A 72 6.54 5.37 -9.42
CA PHE A 72 5.91 6.66 -9.11
C PHE A 72 6.88 7.79 -9.47
N ARG A 73 6.45 8.71 -10.34
CA ARG A 73 7.24 9.91 -10.66
C ARG A 73 7.06 10.91 -9.54
N GLU A 74 8.11 11.16 -8.79
CA GLU A 74 8.11 12.20 -7.76
C GLU A 74 7.81 13.56 -8.38
N MET A 75 6.93 14.32 -7.72
CA MET A 75 6.60 15.69 -8.14
C MET A 75 7.79 16.59 -7.80
N GLU A 76 8.40 17.20 -8.82
CA GLU A 76 9.44 18.21 -8.61
C GLU A 76 8.84 19.41 -7.84
N SER A 77 9.36 19.69 -6.65
CA SER A 77 8.98 20.88 -5.89
C SER A 77 9.50 22.13 -6.60
N ARG A 78 8.67 22.76 -7.42
CA ARG A 78 8.99 24.05 -8.02
C ARG A 78 8.81 25.14 -6.95
N PRO A 79 9.80 26.02 -6.75
CA PRO A 79 9.63 27.14 -5.83
C PRO A 79 8.48 28.03 -6.31
N HIS A 80 7.66 28.52 -5.38
CA HIS A 80 6.64 29.51 -5.70
C HIS A 80 7.31 30.77 -6.28
N PRO A 81 6.74 31.39 -7.33
CA PRO A 81 7.28 32.62 -7.89
C PRO A 81 7.32 33.70 -6.80
N ARG A 82 8.41 34.49 -6.74
CA ARG A 82 8.51 35.58 -5.77
C ARG A 82 7.45 36.63 -6.10
N MET A 83 6.96 37.34 -5.09
CA MET A 83 6.00 38.44 -5.28
C MET A 83 6.47 39.48 -6.31
N ALA A 84 7.78 39.75 -6.35
CA ALA A 84 8.38 40.64 -7.34
C ALA A 84 8.23 40.12 -8.79
N ASP A 85 8.38 38.81 -9.00
CA ASP A 85 8.24 38.19 -10.32
C ASP A 85 6.77 38.22 -10.78
N ILE A 86 5.83 37.99 -9.86
CA ILE A 86 4.38 38.08 -10.10
C ILE A 86 4.01 39.51 -10.53
N GLN A 87 4.50 40.52 -9.82
CA GLN A 87 4.18 41.93 -10.10
C GLN A 87 4.81 42.45 -11.41
N ARG A 88 5.97 41.91 -11.80
CA ARG A 88 6.61 42.22 -13.10
C ARG A 88 5.88 41.57 -14.27
N ALA A 89 5.35 40.36 -14.07
CA ALA A 89 4.62 39.62 -15.09
C ALA A 89 3.15 40.10 -15.26
N GLN A 90 2.64 40.93 -14.35
CA GLN A 90 1.29 41.49 -14.47
C GLN A 90 1.27 42.55 -15.58
N PRO A 91 0.41 42.41 -16.61
CA PRO A 91 0.17 43.51 -17.54
C PRO A 91 -0.42 44.70 -16.77
N PRO A 92 -0.18 45.95 -17.22
CA PRO A 92 -0.80 47.11 -16.61
C PRO A 92 -2.32 46.97 -16.68
N MET A 93 -2.98 46.83 -15.53
CA MET A 93 -4.44 46.84 -15.49
C MET A 93 -4.92 48.25 -15.85
N MET A 94 -5.76 48.38 -16.88
CA MET A 94 -6.54 49.59 -17.07
C MET A 94 -7.59 49.70 -15.96
N THR A 95 -7.18 50.21 -14.80
CA THR A 95 -8.11 50.67 -13.77
C THR A 95 -8.55 52.09 -14.12
N PRO A 96 -9.74 52.57 -13.67
CA PRO A 96 -10.22 53.93 -13.95
C PRO A 96 -9.26 55.05 -13.52
N THR A 97 -8.33 54.75 -12.60
CA THR A 97 -7.28 55.66 -12.12
C THR A 97 -5.89 55.40 -12.74
N GLY A 98 -5.78 54.50 -13.73
CA GLY A 98 -4.54 54.24 -14.48
C GLY A 98 -3.42 53.56 -13.68
N THR A 99 -3.68 53.13 -12.46
CA THR A 99 -2.66 52.49 -11.61
C THR A 99 -2.62 51.00 -11.89
N GLY A 100 -1.59 50.58 -12.65
CA GLY A 100 -1.09 49.20 -12.67
C GLY A 100 -0.40 48.84 -11.35
N ASN A 101 0.34 47.72 -11.32
CA ASN A 101 0.88 47.02 -10.14
C ASN A 101 1.20 47.87 -8.87
N TRP A 102 1.21 47.23 -7.69
CA TRP A 102 1.43 47.93 -6.40
C TRP A 102 2.69 48.83 -6.36
N ASN A 103 3.75 48.47 -7.10
CA ASN A 103 4.96 49.28 -7.21
C ASN A 103 4.73 50.58 -7.99
N GLN A 104 3.97 50.54 -9.09
CA GLN A 104 3.55 51.73 -9.84
C GLN A 104 2.64 52.62 -9.01
N TYR A 105 1.72 52.05 -8.23
CA TYR A 105 0.87 52.81 -7.30
C TYR A 105 1.69 53.54 -6.23
N SER A 106 2.61 52.83 -5.57
CA SER A 106 3.47 53.43 -4.55
C SER A 106 4.38 54.51 -5.12
N GLN A 107 4.91 54.32 -6.33
CA GLN A 107 5.75 55.32 -6.98
C GLN A 107 4.94 56.56 -7.39
N TYR A 108 3.74 56.39 -7.95
CA TYR A 108 2.83 57.50 -8.26
C TYR A 108 2.43 58.30 -7.00
N MET A 109 2.17 57.62 -5.88
CA MET A 109 1.87 58.24 -4.59
C MET A 109 3.07 59.02 -4.03
N LEU A 110 4.28 58.49 -4.17
CA LEU A 110 5.51 59.16 -3.72
C LEU A 110 5.85 60.38 -4.58
N ASP A 111 5.65 60.30 -5.90
CA ASP A 111 5.92 61.42 -6.82
C ASP A 111 4.88 62.54 -6.68
N ASN A 112 3.59 62.22 -6.49
CA ASN A 112 2.55 63.24 -6.30
C ASN A 112 2.41 63.73 -4.85
N GLY A 113 2.94 62.99 -3.87
CA GLY A 113 2.95 63.37 -2.45
C GLY A 113 4.05 64.38 -2.07
N ARG A 114 4.97 64.71 -2.99
CA ARG A 114 6.05 65.69 -2.78
C ARG A 114 5.76 67.10 -3.30
N SER A 115 4.58 67.35 -3.85
CA SER A 115 4.13 68.69 -4.24
C SER A 115 3.21 69.29 -3.17
N ARG A 116 3.80 69.70 -2.05
CA ARG A 116 3.28 70.76 -1.17
C ARG A 116 4.45 71.52 -0.56
#